data_AF-A0A382CZA2-F1
#
_entry.id   AF-A0A382CZA2-F1
#
_cell.length_a   1.000
_cell.length_b   1.000
_cell.length_c   1.000
_cell.angle_alpha   90.00
_cell.angle_beta   90.00
_cell.angle_gamma   90.00
#
_symmetry.space_group_name_H-M   'P 1'
#
loop_
_entity.id
_entity.type
_entity.pdbx_description
1 polymer ?
#
loop_
_entity_poly.entity_id
_entity_poly.type
_entity_poly.pdbx_seq_one_letter_code
_entity_poly.pdbx_strand_id
1 'polypeptide(L)' 'MSLRKLDVVVVGAGFSGLYLLHKLRSSGFSVAVIEKADQLGGTWHWNRYPGARCDIPSL' A
#
# COMPACT_ATOMS: atom_id res chain seq x y z
N MET A 1 -8.32 -1.18 -26.76
CA MET A 1 -8.02 -0.80 -25.36
C MET A 1 -6.53 -0.44 -25.32
N SER A 2 -6.17 0.82 -25.05
CA SER A 2 -4.76 1.22 -25.00
C SER A 2 -4.12 0.74 -23.70
N LEU A 3 -2.97 0.07 -23.78
CA LEU A 3 -2.19 -0.32 -22.60
C LEU A 3 -1.60 0.96 -21.98
N ARG A 4 -2.06 1.33 -20.78
CA ARG A 4 -1.44 2.42 -20.02
C ARG A 4 -0.06 1.99 -19.56
N LYS A 5 0.98 2.64 -20.09
CA LYS A 5 2.35 2.47 -19.63
C LYS A 5 2.50 3.19 -18.29
N LEU A 6 3.06 2.51 -17.31
CA LEU A 6 3.41 3.05 -16.00
C LEU A 6 4.92 2.94 -15.82
N ASP A 7 5.51 3.89 -15.12
CA ASP A 7 6.93 3.84 -14.75
C ASP A 7 7.14 2.80 -13.65
N VAL A 8 6.18 2.67 -12.72
CA VAL A 8 6.25 1.75 -11.58
C VAL A 8 4.89 1.11 -11.28
N VAL A 9 4.90 -0.18 -10.96
CA VAL A 9 3.77 -0.88 -10.34
C VAL A 9 4.18 -1.37 -8.96
N VAL A 10 3.41 -1.02 -7.95
CA VAL A 10 3.60 -1.46 -6.56
C VAL A 10 2.59 -2.56 -6.25
N VAL A 11 3.05 -3.66 -5.66
CA VAL A 11 2.18 -4.76 -5.20
C VAL A 11 2.02 -4.67 -3.69
N GLY A 12 0.79 -4.46 -3.24
CA GLY A 12 0.40 -4.31 -1.83
C GLY A 12 0.17 -2.86 -1.40
N ALA A 13 -0.93 -2.63 -0.69
CA ALA A 13 -1.38 -1.35 -0.14
C ALA A 13 -1.38 -1.36 1.41
N GLY A 14 -0.33 -1.92 2.01
CA GLY A 14 0.06 -1.67 3.39
C GLY A 14 0.87 -0.37 3.52
N PHE A 15 1.40 -0.09 4.73
CA PHE A 15 2.18 1.13 5.00
C PHE A 15 3.30 1.38 3.99
N SER A 16 4.12 0.36 3.68
CA SER A 16 5.23 0.48 2.74
C SER A 16 4.78 0.86 1.32
N GLY A 17 3.73 0.19 0.82
CA GLY A 17 3.23 0.43 -0.53
C GLY A 17 2.57 1.80 -0.69
N LEU A 18 1.80 2.22 0.32
CA LEU A 18 1.17 3.55 0.34
C LEU A 18 2.20 4.68 0.43
N TYR A 19 3.22 4.52 1.27
CA TYR A 19 4.28 5.52 1.36
C TYR A 19 5.12 5.60 0.08
N LEU A 20 5.43 4.46 -0.55
CA LEU A 20 6.13 4.43 -1.83
C LEU A 20 5.29 5.06 -2.94
N LEU A 21 3.99 4.77 -3.01
CA LEU A 21 3.05 5.42 -3.94
C LEU A 21 3.10 6.93 -3.78
N HIS A 22 2.99 7.42 -2.54
CA HIS A 22 3.04 8.86 -2.24
C HIS A 22 4.36 9.47 -2.72
N LYS A 23 5.51 8.89 -2.35
CA LYS A 23 6.82 9.38 -2.75
C LYS A 23 7.02 9.41 -4.27
N LEU A 24 6.65 8.34 -4.98
CA LEU A 24 6.81 8.26 -6.43
C LEU A 24 5.92 9.27 -7.17
N ARG A 25 4.68 9.47 -6.70
CA ARG A 25 3.80 10.52 -7.23
C ARG A 25 4.40 11.91 -7.01
N SER A 26 4.91 12.19 -5.82
CA SER A 26 5.57 13.46 -5.51
C SER A 26 6.84 13.70 -6.35
N SER A 27 7.50 12.64 -6.80
CA SER A 27 8.67 12.71 -7.69
C SER A 27 8.31 12.72 -9.19
N GLY A 28 7.03 12.79 -9.55
CA GLY A 28 6.57 12.92 -10.94
C GLY A 28 6.45 11.60 -11.72
N PHE A 29 6.56 10.44 -11.07
CA PHE A 29 6.41 9.14 -11.74
C PHE A 29 4.95 8.76 -11.92
N SER A 30 4.64 8.10 -13.05
CA SER A 30 3.37 7.41 -13.25
C SER A 30 3.39 6.06 -12.52
N VAL A 31 2.58 5.94 -11.47
CA VAL A 31 2.59 4.77 -10.57
C VAL A 31 1.18 4.32 -10.20
N ALA A 32 0.99 3.00 -10.15
CA ALA A 32 -0.21 2.36 -9.64
C ALA A 32 0.13 1.34 -8.53
N VAL A 33 -0.81 1.15 -7.61
CA VAL A 33 -0.76 0.09 -6.60
C VAL A 33 -1.81 -0.95 -6.93
N ILE A 34 -1.47 -2.23 -6.81
CA ILE A 34 -2.40 -3.34 -6.88
C ILE A 34 -2.46 -3.99 -5.50
N GLU A 35 -3.65 -4.10 -4.94
CA GLU A 35 -3.92 -4.74 -3.65
C GLU A 35 -4.93 -5.87 -3.85
N LYS A 36 -4.71 -6.98 -3.14
CA LYS A 36 -5.59 -8.14 -3.15
C LYS A 36 -6.80 -7.95 -2.23
N ALA A 37 -6.60 -7.28 -1.10
CA ALA A 37 -7.64 -6.92 -0.15
C ALA A 37 -8.67 -5.96 -0.78
N ASP A 38 -9.88 -5.97 -0.23
CA ASP A 38 -10.95 -5.05 -0.60
C ASP A 38 -10.76 -3.63 -0.03
N GLN A 39 -9.84 -3.47 0.93
CA GLN A 39 -9.46 -2.20 1.54
C GLN A 39 -7.95 -2.11 1.81
N LEU A 40 -7.47 -0.90 2.08
CA LEU A 40 -6.07 -0.63 2.43
C LEU A 40 -5.72 -1.19 3.83
N GLY A 41 -4.43 -1.37 4.10
CA GLY A 41 -3.92 -1.60 5.47
C GLY A 41 -2.91 -2.73 5.63
N GLY A 42 -2.76 -3.61 4.63
CA GLY A 42 -1.80 -4.72 4.69
C GLY A 42 -2.04 -5.63 5.91
N THR A 43 -1.03 -5.82 6.76
CA THR A 43 -1.14 -6.59 8.01
C THR A 43 -2.37 -6.20 8.83
N TRP A 44 -2.65 -4.90 8.97
CA TRP A 44 -3.76 -4.39 9.78
C TRP A 44 -5.13 -4.59 9.12
N HIS A 45 -5.16 -4.78 7.80
CA HIS A 45 -6.37 -5.14 7.10
C HIS A 45 -6.72 -6.61 7.34
N TRP A 46 -5.75 -7.50 7.14
CA TRP A 46 -5.95 -8.96 7.18
C TRP A 46 -6.06 -9.52 8.60
N ASN A 47 -5.34 -8.97 9.58
CA ASN A 47 -5.28 -9.50 10.93
C ASN A 47 -6.28 -8.79 11.85
N ARG A 48 -7.49 -9.37 11.96
CA ARG A 48 -8.60 -8.87 12.81
C ARG A 48 -9.01 -9.84 13.93
N TYR A 49 -8.08 -10.68 14.37
CA TYR A 49 -8.33 -11.60 15.48
C TYR A 49 -8.38 -10.84 16.83
N PRO A 50 -9.11 -11.34 17.83
CA PRO A 50 -9.17 -10.70 19.15
C PRO A 50 -7.78 -10.56 19.78
N GLY A 51 -7.41 -9.35 20.19
CA GLY A 51 -6.11 -9.04 20.81
C GLY A 51 -4.99 -8.69 19.83
N ALA A 52 -5.26 -8.58 18.53
CA ALA A 52 -4.32 -8.03 17.56
C ALA A 52 -3.86 -6.62 17.98
N ARG A 53 -2.54 -6.43 18.11
CA ARG A 53 -1.94 -5.16 18.56
C ARG A 53 -0.51 -5.00 18.04
N CYS A 54 0.02 -3.78 18.12
CA CYS A 54 1.45 -3.53 17.92
C CYS A 54 2.22 -3.82 19.21
N ASP A 55 3.46 -4.29 19.07
CA ASP A 55 4.43 -4.51 20.14
C ASP A 55 5.32 -3.28 20.42
N ILE A 56 5.25 -2.26 19.56
CA ILE A 56 6.01 -1.00 19.68
C ILE A 56 5.09 0.10 20.24
N PRO A 57 5.56 0.94 21.18
CA PRO A 57 4.83 2.11 21.64
C PRO A 57 4.43 3.05 20.49
N SER A 58 3.23 3.63 20.56
CA SER A 58 2.73 4.51 19.51
C SER A 58 3.17 5.98 19.64
N LEU A 59 3.73 6.36 20.79
CA LEU A 59 4.16 7.72 21.14
C LEU A 59 5.61 7.70 21.61
#